data_AF-A0A0D7QHP6-F1
#
_entry.id   AF-A0A0D7QHP6-F1
#
_cell.length_a   1.000
_cell.length_b   1.000
_cell.length_c   1.000
_cell.angle_alpha   90.00
_cell.angle_beta   90.00
_cell.angle_gamma   90.00
#
_symmetry.space_group_name_H-M   'P 1'
#
loop_
_entity.id
_entity.type
_entity.pdbx_description
1 polymer ?
#
loop_
_entity_poly.entity_id
_entity_poly.type
_entity_poly.pdbx_seq_one_letter_code
_entity_poly.pdbx_strand_id
1 'polypeptide(L)'
;MDACSATRYHRGKPAVSRDRTAIFYNYFSRRPLRPFLCERSGLSRAQLASLAVGLSPEQRACLLWRDDLPWIAKVIPPAPL
;
A
#
# COMPACT_ATOMS: atom_id res chain seq x y z
N MET A 1 19.92 11.01 -1.90
CA MET A 1 19.01 10.57 -0.81
C MET A 1 17.62 11.04 -1.18
N ASP A 2 16.83 10.16 -1.78
CA ASP A 2 15.44 10.47 -2.15
C ASP A 2 14.59 10.62 -0.88
N ALA A 3 13.88 11.73 -0.77
CA ALA A 3 13.08 12.02 0.41
C ALA A 3 11.86 11.11 0.47
N CYS A 4 11.82 10.23 1.47
CA CYS A 4 10.64 9.42 1.77
C CYS A 4 9.45 10.35 2.06
N SER A 5 8.42 10.35 1.22
CA SER A 5 7.22 11.17 1.46
C SER A 5 6.53 10.83 2.79
N ALA A 6 6.73 9.62 3.31
CA ALA A 6 6.23 9.19 4.61
C ALA A 6 6.83 9.97 5.80
N THR A 7 7.93 10.72 5.62
CA THR A 7 8.50 11.58 6.68
C THR A 7 8.04 13.03 6.59
N ARG A 8 7.24 13.38 5.58
CA ARG A 8 6.77 14.75 5.35
C ARG A 8 5.31 14.88 5.77
N TYR A 9 5.06 15.75 6.74
CA TYR A 9 3.70 16.19 7.05
C TYR A 9 3.16 16.99 5.86
N HIS A 10 2.04 16.53 5.31
CA HIS A 10 1.35 17.19 4.22
C HIS A 10 -0.15 17.05 4.39
N ARG A 11 -0.90 18.03 3.88
CA ARG A 11 -2.36 18.03 3.89
C ARG A 11 -2.86 18.66 2.59
N GLY A 12 -3.93 18.11 2.02
CA GLY A 12 -4.64 18.77 0.93
C GLY A 12 -5.18 20.13 1.36
N LYS A 13 -4.95 21.17 0.55
CA LYS A 13 -5.54 22.51 0.79
C LYS A 13 -7.07 22.39 0.78
N PRO A 14 -7.81 23.09 1.66
CA PRO A 14 -9.28 23.13 1.61
C PRO A 14 -9.82 23.54 0.23
N ALA A 15 -10.88 22.89 -0.24
CA ALA A 15 -11.56 23.23 -1.49
C ALA A 15 -12.52 24.40 -1.22
N VAL A 16 -12.11 25.62 -1.57
CA VAL A 16 -12.85 26.85 -1.24
C VAL A 16 -13.71 27.39 -2.40
N SER A 17 -13.36 27.09 -3.66
CA SER A 17 -14.00 27.69 -4.83
C SER A 17 -14.60 26.71 -5.83
N ARG A 18 -14.24 25.43 -5.74
CA ARG A 18 -14.70 24.36 -6.62
C ARG A 18 -14.40 23.00 -6.04
N ASP A 19 -15.20 22.01 -6.43
CA ASP A 19 -14.94 20.61 -6.16
C ASP A 19 -13.65 20.16 -6.84
N ARG A 20 -12.94 19.24 -6.18
CA ARG A 20 -11.70 18.67 -6.67
C ARG A 20 -11.67 17.18 -6.37
N THR A 21 -11.34 16.40 -7.38
CA THR A 21 -11.09 14.97 -7.28
C THR A 21 -9.61 14.72 -7.52
N ALA A 22 -8.99 13.91 -6.68
CA ALA A 22 -7.61 13.50 -6.84
C ALA A 22 -7.50 11.98 -6.66
N ILE A 23 -6.69 11.35 -7.51
CA ILE A 23 -6.32 9.95 -7.39
C ILE A 23 -4.87 9.92 -6.91
N PHE A 24 -4.62 9.21 -5.82
CA PHE A 24 -3.28 9.06 -5.25
C PHE A 24 -2.77 7.65 -5.48
N TYR A 25 -1.56 7.54 -6.02
CA TYR A 25 -0.83 6.27 -6.11
C TYR A 25 0.21 6.25 -5.00
N ASN A 26 0.02 5.39 -4.01
CA ASN A 26 0.99 5.17 -2.95
C ASN A 26 1.84 3.95 -3.29
N TYR A 27 3.14 4.17 -3.41
CA TYR A 27 4.11 3.10 -3.66
C TYR A 27 4.86 2.77 -2.38
N PHE A 28 5.02 1.49 -2.11
CA PHE A 28 5.78 0.98 -0.98
C PHE A 28 6.90 0.06 -1.49
N SER A 29 7.97 -0.07 -0.71
CA SER A 29 8.95 -1.11 -0.94
C SER A 29 8.28 -2.49 -0.87
N ARG A 30 8.75 -3.45 -1.69
CA ARG A 30 8.36 -4.88 -1.58
C ARG A 30 8.73 -5.49 -0.22
N ARG A 31 9.67 -4.87 0.50
CA ARG A 31 10.04 -5.19 1.89
C ARG A 31 9.85 -3.95 2.75
N PRO A 32 8.61 -3.59 3.10
CA PRO A 32 8.36 -2.41 3.90
C PRO A 32 8.89 -2.61 5.32
N LEU A 33 9.52 -1.59 5.89
CA LEU A 33 9.97 -1.58 7.29
C LEU A 33 8.80 -1.74 8.27
N ARG A 34 7.60 -1.34 7.85
CA ARG A 34 6.35 -1.39 8.62
C ARG A 34 5.23 -2.03 7.79
N PRO A 35 5.22 -3.37 7.65
CA PRO A 35 4.27 -4.09 6.78
C PRO A 35 2.79 -3.82 7.09
N PHE A 36 2.47 -3.47 8.34
CA PHE A 36 1.11 -3.18 8.81
C PHE A 36 0.48 -1.93 8.18
N LEU A 37 1.28 -0.97 7.68
CA LEU A 37 0.77 0.23 7.01
C LEU A 37 0.40 -0.03 5.55
N CYS A 38 0.85 -1.14 4.98
CA CYS A 38 0.73 -1.43 3.55
C CYS A 38 -0.53 -2.24 3.17
N GLU A 39 -1.25 -2.85 4.13
CA GLU A 39 -2.48 -3.63 3.87
C GLU A 39 -3.78 -2.82 4.05
N ARG A 40 -3.74 -1.49 3.98
CA ARG A 40 -4.92 -0.61 4.20
C ARG A 40 -5.81 -0.42 2.94
N SER A 41 -5.83 -1.38 2.02
CA SER A 41 -6.59 -1.26 0.76
C SER A 41 -8.10 -1.49 0.92
N GLY A 42 -8.55 -2.01 2.06
CA GLY A 42 -9.94 -2.45 2.27
C GLY A 42 -10.29 -3.77 1.56
N LEU A 43 -9.34 -4.36 0.82
CA LEU A 43 -9.50 -5.64 0.15
C LEU A 43 -8.90 -6.78 0.98
N SER A 44 -9.59 -7.90 1.05
CA SER A 44 -9.04 -9.13 1.61
C SER A 44 -7.91 -9.68 0.74
N ARG A 45 -7.03 -10.49 1.35
CA ARG A 45 -5.93 -11.16 0.62
C ARG A 45 -6.46 -12.06 -0.51
N ALA A 46 -7.59 -12.71 -0.33
CA ALA A 46 -8.22 -13.53 -1.36
C ALA A 46 -8.70 -12.69 -2.56
N GLN A 47 -9.27 -11.49 -2.31
CA GLN A 47 -9.64 -10.56 -3.38
C GLN A 47 -8.41 -10.05 -4.14
N LEU A 48 -7.32 -9.72 -3.43
CA LEU A 48 -6.06 -9.33 -4.06
C LEU A 48 -5.49 -10.46 -4.92
N ALA A 49 -5.53 -11.71 -4.45
CA ALA A 49 -5.10 -12.88 -5.23
C ALA A 49 -5.94 -13.08 -6.50
N SER A 50 -7.26 -12.87 -6.42
CA SER A 50 -8.15 -12.93 -7.59
C SER A 50 -7.81 -11.85 -8.62
N LEU A 51 -7.58 -10.61 -8.18
CA LEU A 51 -7.14 -9.52 -9.06
C LEU A 51 -5.79 -9.79 -9.72
N ALA A 52 -4.92 -10.55 -9.08
CA ALA A 52 -3.57 -10.84 -9.57
C ALA A 52 -3.53 -11.76 -10.80
N VAL A 53 -4.59 -12.52 -11.09
CA VAL A 53 -4.62 -13.57 -12.12
C VAL A 53 -4.35 -13.02 -13.53
N GLY A 54 -4.81 -11.81 -13.83
CA GLY A 54 -4.65 -11.18 -15.15
C GLY A 54 -3.47 -10.21 -15.27
N LEU A 55 -2.62 -10.11 -14.24
CA LEU A 55 -1.55 -9.11 -14.19
C LEU A 55 -0.23 -9.65 -14.72
N SER A 56 0.66 -8.73 -15.15
CA SER A 56 2.04 -9.10 -15.49
C SER A 56 2.76 -9.68 -14.26
N PRO A 57 3.85 -10.46 -14.45
CA PRO A 57 4.64 -10.99 -13.33
C PRO A 57 5.09 -9.92 -12.35
N GLU A 58 5.49 -8.74 -12.84
CA GLU A 58 5.96 -7.61 -12.02
C GLU A 58 4.80 -7.01 -11.21
N GLN A 59 3.65 -6.80 -11.85
CA GLN A 59 2.46 -6.27 -11.19
C GLN A 59 1.93 -7.23 -10.13
N ARG A 60 1.94 -8.53 -10.43
CA ARG A 60 1.58 -9.58 -9.49
C ARG A 60 2.53 -9.60 -8.29
N ALA A 61 3.84 -9.49 -8.50
CA ALA A 61 4.82 -9.40 -7.42
C ALA A 61 4.63 -8.15 -6.54
N CYS A 62 4.22 -7.03 -7.13
CA CYS A 62 3.85 -5.83 -6.37
C CYS A 62 2.57 -6.03 -5.54
N LEU A 63 1.54 -6.66 -6.11
CA LEU A 63 0.26 -6.86 -5.44
C LEU A 63 0.36 -7.90 -4.31
N LEU A 64 1.15 -8.96 -4.53
CA LEU A 64 1.35 -10.08 -3.63
C LEU A 64 2.66 -9.98 -2.84
N TRP A 65 3.21 -8.78 -2.67
CA TRP A 65 4.51 -8.51 -2.02
C TRP A 65 4.68 -9.19 -0.66
N ARG A 66 3.58 -9.41 0.07
CA ARG A 66 3.62 -10.05 1.38
C ARG A 66 4.09 -11.51 1.28
N ASP A 67 3.79 -12.21 0.20
CA ASP A 67 4.15 -13.63 0.04
C ASP A 67 5.67 -13.82 0.10
N ASP A 68 6.43 -12.83 -0.38
CA ASP A 68 7.89 -12.81 -0.39
C ASP A 68 8.52 -12.39 0.95
N LEU A 69 7.73 -12.07 1.98
CA LEU A 69 8.26 -11.74 3.30
C LEU A 69 8.67 -13.00 4.08
N PRO A 70 9.75 -12.92 4.89
CA PRO A 70 10.04 -13.94 5.89
C PRO A 70 8.84 -14.17 6.80
N TRP A 71 8.61 -15.42 7.22
CA TRP A 71 7.46 -15.80 8.04
C TRP A 71 7.34 -14.94 9.30
N ILE A 72 8.47 -14.60 9.95
CA ILE A 72 8.50 -13.79 11.17
C ILE A 72 7.95 -12.37 10.96
N ALA A 73 8.12 -11.80 9.77
CA ALA A 73 7.57 -10.48 9.41
C ALA A 73 6.06 -10.53 9.13
N LYS A 74 5.48 -11.73 8.97
CA LYS A 74 4.04 -11.94 8.73
C LYS A 74 3.23 -12.09 10.02
N VAL A 75 3.88 -12.27 11.18
CA VAL A 75 3.23 -12.55 12.48
C VAL A 75 2.84 -11.27 13.24
N ILE A 76 3.20 -10.08 12.76
CA ILE A 76 2.80 -8.82 13.39
C ILE A 76 1.31 -8.56 13.11
N PRO A 77 0.45 -8.47 14.15
CA PRO A 77 -0.97 -8.23 13.96
C PRO A 77 -1.21 -6.82 13.37
N PRO A 78 -2.25 -6.65 12.53
CA PRO A 78 -2.64 -5.32 12.05
C PRO A 78 -3.06 -4.45 13.24
N ALA A 79 -2.74 -3.16 13.19
CA ALA A 79 -3.30 -2.20 14.13
C ALA A 79 -4.83 -2.15 13.96
N PRO A 80 -5.62 -2.05 15.04
CA PRO A 80 -7.06 -1.88 14.93
C PRO A 80 -7.39 -0.64 14.07
N LEU A 81 -8.47 -0.75 13.30
CA LEU A 81 -9.00 0.34 12.47
C LEU A 81 -9.50 1.50 13.32
#